data_AF-A0A6G3BTE2-F1
#
_entry.id   AF-A0A6G3BTE2-F1
#
_cell.length_a   1.000
_cell.length_b   1.000
_cell.length_c   1.000
_cell.angle_alpha   90.00
_cell.angle_beta   90.00
_cell.angle_gamma   90.00
#
_symmetry.space_group_name_H-M   'P 1'
#
loop_
_entity.id
_entity.type
_entity.pdbx_description
1 polymer ?
#
loop_
_entity_poly.entity_id
_entity_poly.type
_entity_poly.pdbx_seq_one_letter_code
_entity_poly.pdbx_strand_id
1 'polypeptide(L)'
;MAHRHRMRVCAGLAAALLTVSGGHAFAAPDDEMTQDIETAVQGVDAYWDAHWSEFFTQTYVPPTVLGEYDGASSDAPTCDGQPLDDDNAVYCSTDEDYVAWDTDLMRFGYAYGDAFVYLVVAHEWGHAIQNRLDAELRTVDGELQADCLAGAELEGAAQDGTVVFEEGDVDEIHTALVRDADKTPWTKEGDHGSASERVDAFTMGQELGVEGCLPDEAFAEGAAAPGR
;
A
#
# COMPACT_ATOMS: atom_id res chain seq x y z
N MET A 1 -9.06 0.69 26.62
CA MET A 1 -7.59 0.75 26.51
C MET A 1 -7.19 -0.51 25.77
N ALA A 2 -7.26 -0.47 24.45
CA ALA A 2 -6.73 -1.55 23.61
C ALA A 2 -5.22 -1.33 23.54
N HIS A 3 -4.45 -2.39 23.77
CA HIS A 3 -3.03 -2.37 23.48
C HIS A 3 -2.90 -2.35 21.96
N ARG A 4 -2.32 -1.28 21.40
CA ARG A 4 -1.81 -1.31 20.02
C ARG A 4 -0.62 -2.25 20.02
N HIS A 5 -0.71 -3.33 19.27
CA HIS A 5 0.46 -4.13 18.94
C HIS A 5 1.08 -3.50 17.66
N ARG A 6 2.20 -4.01 17.13
CA ARG A 6 2.86 -3.42 15.94
C ARG A 6 3.18 -4.46 14.86
N MET A 7 2.82 -4.18 13.61
CA MET A 7 3.34 -4.88 12.44
C MET A 7 4.88 -4.76 12.36
N ARG A 8 5.59 -5.84 12.00
CA ARG A 8 7.07 -5.90 12.00
C ARG A 8 7.65 -6.71 10.85
N VAL A 9 8.80 -6.31 10.33
CA VAL A 9 9.62 -7.12 9.39
C VAL A 9 10.42 -8.21 10.14
N CYS A 10 10.44 -9.44 9.61
CA CYS A 10 11.34 -10.49 10.10
C CYS A 10 12.74 -10.44 9.43
N ALA A 11 13.78 -10.08 10.19
CA ALA A 11 15.18 -10.24 9.76
C ALA A 11 15.71 -11.67 10.07
N GLY A 12 16.21 -12.37 9.05
CA GLY A 12 16.87 -13.68 9.21
C GLY A 12 18.11 -13.64 10.12
N LEU A 13 18.18 -14.55 11.10
CA LEU A 13 19.13 -14.55 12.22
C LEU A 13 20.58 -14.98 11.89
N ALA A 14 21.54 -14.22 12.43
CA ALA A 14 22.76 -14.77 13.03
C ALA A 14 23.04 -14.07 14.38
N ALA A 15 22.89 -14.81 15.48
CA ALA A 15 22.96 -14.28 16.83
C ALA A 15 24.41 -14.11 17.34
N ALA A 16 24.72 -12.92 17.85
CA ALA A 16 25.77 -12.71 18.85
C ALA A 16 25.16 -12.01 20.07
N LEU A 17 25.14 -12.71 21.20
CA LEU A 17 24.61 -12.22 22.47
C LEU A 17 25.53 -11.14 23.06
N LEU A 18 25.04 -9.90 23.10
CA LEU A 18 25.53 -8.83 23.97
C LEU A 18 24.34 -8.30 24.76
N THR A 19 24.29 -8.62 26.05
CA THR A 19 23.33 -8.05 26.99
C THR A 19 23.69 -6.60 27.26
N VAL A 20 22.90 -5.66 26.72
CA VAL A 20 22.84 -4.28 27.18
C VAL A 20 21.54 -4.11 27.95
N SER A 21 21.64 -3.90 29.26
CA SER A 21 20.52 -3.40 30.06
C SER A 21 20.32 -1.92 29.73
N GLY A 22 19.50 -1.64 28.72
CA GLY A 22 18.99 -0.31 28.38
C GLY A 22 17.50 -0.25 28.67
N GLY A 23 17.05 0.80 29.37
CA GLY A 23 15.63 1.04 29.60
C GLY A 23 14.88 1.18 28.28
N HIS A 24 13.68 0.62 28.20
CA HIS A 24 12.79 0.79 27.05
C HIS A 24 12.34 2.26 27.03
N ALA A 25 13.05 3.09 26.28
CA ALA A 25 12.49 4.36 25.84
C ALA A 25 11.33 4.01 24.90
N PHE A 26 10.10 4.36 25.29
CA PHE A 26 8.98 4.38 24.35
C PHE A 26 9.34 5.38 23.25
N ALA A 27 9.29 4.97 21.99
CA ALA A 27 9.52 5.86 20.86
C ALA A 27 8.38 6.90 20.81
N ALA A 28 8.61 8.06 20.20
CA ALA A 28 7.53 9.01 20.01
C ALA A 28 6.49 8.44 19.02
N PRO A 29 5.21 8.81 19.10
CA PRO A 29 4.19 8.35 18.15
C PRO A 29 4.59 8.56 16.67
N ASP A 30 5.24 9.69 16.36
CA ASP A 30 5.73 10.00 15.02
C ASP A 30 6.88 9.07 14.59
N ASP A 31 7.76 8.67 15.52
CA ASP A 31 8.84 7.71 15.23
C ASP A 31 8.27 6.32 14.92
N GLU A 32 7.16 5.93 15.56
CA GLU A 32 6.50 4.64 15.36
C GLU A 32 5.77 4.61 14.02
N MET A 33 5.00 5.65 13.69
CA MET A 33 4.36 5.80 12.39
C MET A 33 5.38 5.78 11.24
N THR A 34 6.52 6.48 11.42
CA THR A 34 7.60 6.47 10.42
C THR A 34 8.15 5.06 10.18
N GLN A 35 8.35 4.27 11.24
CA GLN A 35 8.81 2.88 11.13
C GLN A 35 7.78 1.98 10.43
N ASP A 36 6.50 2.20 10.68
CA ASP A 36 5.42 1.44 10.04
C ASP A 36 5.32 1.78 8.55
N ILE A 37 5.47 3.06 8.18
CA ILE A 37 5.56 3.50 6.78
C ILE A 37 6.77 2.86 6.08
N GLU A 38 7.94 2.89 6.70
CA GLU A 38 9.15 2.25 6.14
C GLU A 38 8.95 0.74 5.95
N THR A 39 8.26 0.10 6.89
CA THR A 39 7.93 -1.33 6.83
C THR A 39 6.94 -1.63 5.70
N ALA A 40 5.91 -0.80 5.54
CA ALA A 40 4.96 -0.91 4.43
C ALA A 40 5.69 -0.81 3.08
N VAL A 41 6.50 0.24 2.89
CA VAL A 41 7.30 0.48 1.67
C VAL A 41 8.21 -0.72 1.36
N GLN A 42 8.97 -1.20 2.35
CA GLN A 42 9.86 -2.35 2.16
C GLN A 42 9.09 -3.63 1.85
N GLY A 43 7.93 -3.82 2.48
CA GLY A 43 7.07 -4.98 2.29
C GLY A 43 6.54 -5.09 0.87
N VAL A 44 5.90 -4.02 0.39
CA VAL A 44 5.29 -3.99 -0.95
C VAL A 44 6.35 -4.02 -2.05
N ASP A 45 7.48 -3.32 -1.88
CA ASP A 45 8.59 -3.38 -2.82
C ASP A 45 9.20 -4.78 -2.93
N ALA A 46 9.45 -5.42 -1.78
CA ALA A 46 10.00 -6.77 -1.74
C ALA A 46 9.04 -7.81 -2.34
N TYR A 47 7.74 -7.67 -2.11
CA TYR A 47 6.73 -8.53 -2.72
C TYR A 47 6.79 -8.45 -4.24
N TRP A 48 6.79 -7.24 -4.80
CA TRP A 48 6.85 -7.08 -6.25
C TRP A 48 8.20 -7.49 -6.84
N ASP A 49 9.32 -7.21 -6.19
CA ASP A 49 10.64 -7.69 -6.66
C ASP A 49 10.69 -9.22 -6.75
N ALA A 50 10.08 -9.92 -5.79
CA ALA A 50 10.05 -11.37 -5.75
C ALA A 50 9.03 -11.97 -6.75
N HIS A 51 7.81 -11.44 -6.79
CA HIS A 51 6.67 -12.09 -7.44
C HIS A 51 6.30 -11.51 -8.80
N TRP A 52 6.87 -10.38 -9.22
CA TRP A 52 6.51 -9.73 -10.49
C TRP A 52 6.55 -10.69 -11.69
N SER A 53 7.61 -11.50 -11.79
CA SER A 53 7.81 -12.43 -12.91
C SER A 53 6.83 -13.63 -12.92
N GLU A 54 6.06 -13.81 -11.85
CA GLU A 54 4.99 -14.81 -11.79
C GLU A 54 3.75 -14.35 -12.55
N PHE A 55 3.53 -13.03 -12.60
CA PHE A 55 2.33 -12.42 -13.20
C PHE A 55 2.61 -11.74 -14.55
N PHE A 56 3.78 -11.11 -14.70
CA PHE A 56 4.08 -10.21 -15.81
C PHE A 56 5.42 -10.51 -16.49
N THR A 57 5.52 -10.14 -17.76
CA THR A 57 6.72 -10.44 -18.58
C THR A 57 7.71 -9.27 -18.66
N GLN A 58 7.26 -8.07 -18.31
CA GLN A 58 8.09 -6.87 -18.25
C GLN A 58 9.05 -6.95 -17.05
N THR A 59 9.91 -5.94 -16.90
CA THR A 59 10.78 -5.84 -15.71
C THR A 59 10.11 -4.96 -14.67
N TYR A 60 10.05 -5.44 -13.43
CA TYR A 60 9.66 -4.61 -12.29
C TYR A 60 10.68 -3.49 -12.09
N VAL A 61 10.17 -2.29 -11.88
CA VAL A 61 10.97 -1.12 -11.48
C VAL A 61 10.18 -0.44 -10.37
N PRO A 62 10.65 -0.33 -9.12
CA PRO A 62 9.91 0.36 -8.08
C PRO A 62 9.74 1.85 -8.38
N PRO A 63 8.65 2.49 -7.94
CA PRO A 63 8.56 3.96 -7.97
C PRO A 63 9.61 4.57 -7.04
N THR A 64 9.97 5.83 -7.25
CA THR A 64 10.75 6.57 -6.27
C THR A 64 9.89 6.82 -5.03
N VAL A 65 10.44 6.60 -3.84
CA VAL A 65 9.76 6.97 -2.59
C VAL A 65 10.17 8.40 -2.24
N LEU A 66 9.30 9.37 -2.54
CA LEU A 66 9.47 10.73 -2.05
C LEU A 66 9.07 10.81 -0.57
N GLY A 67 8.04 10.06 -0.18
CA GLY A 67 7.64 9.86 1.20
C GLY A 67 6.74 10.97 1.74
N GLU A 68 6.92 11.28 3.03
CA GLU A 68 6.11 12.27 3.72
C GLU A 68 6.30 13.69 3.16
N TYR A 69 5.20 14.41 2.95
CA TYR A 69 5.20 15.84 2.69
C TYR A 69 4.24 16.59 3.61
N ASP A 70 4.30 17.92 3.56
CA ASP A 70 3.37 18.84 4.23
C ASP A 70 2.62 19.61 3.13
N GLY A 71 1.38 19.24 2.87
CA GLY A 71 0.52 19.83 1.84
C GLY A 71 0.04 21.24 2.17
N ALA A 72 0.12 21.65 3.44
CA ALA A 72 -0.13 23.04 3.85
C ALA A 72 1.08 23.96 3.60
N SER A 73 2.24 23.40 3.29
CA SER A 73 3.47 24.14 2.99
C SER A 73 3.46 24.71 1.57
N SER A 74 4.05 25.91 1.40
CA SER A 74 4.32 26.46 0.06
C SER A 74 5.39 25.70 -0.71
N ASP A 75 6.12 24.82 -0.02
CA ASP A 75 7.19 23.98 -0.58
C ASP A 75 6.71 22.54 -0.81
N ALA A 76 5.40 22.29 -0.80
CA ALA A 76 4.83 20.99 -1.14
C ALA A 76 5.36 20.50 -2.50
N PRO A 77 5.69 19.20 -2.65
CA PRO A 77 6.09 18.64 -3.92
C PRO A 77 5.06 18.89 -5.02
N THR A 78 5.48 18.75 -6.28
CA THR A 78 4.58 18.89 -7.41
C THR A 78 4.52 17.61 -8.23
N CYS A 79 3.34 17.25 -8.70
CA CYS A 79 3.15 16.27 -9.76
C CYS A 79 2.62 16.96 -11.03
N ASP A 80 3.30 16.79 -12.17
CA ASP A 80 2.99 17.50 -13.42
C ASP A 80 2.93 19.04 -13.25
N GLY A 81 3.80 19.57 -12.40
CA GLY A 81 3.88 20.99 -12.08
C GLY A 81 2.71 21.55 -11.27
N GLN A 82 1.80 20.73 -10.77
CA GLN A 82 0.79 21.11 -9.77
C GLN A 82 1.25 20.68 -8.37
N PRO A 83 1.17 21.55 -7.34
CA PRO A 83 1.43 21.16 -5.96
C PRO A 83 0.52 20.00 -5.53
N LEU A 84 1.04 19.08 -4.72
CA LEU A 84 0.25 18.04 -4.08
C LEU A 84 -0.73 18.66 -3.08
N ASP A 85 -1.93 18.09 -3.00
CA ASP A 85 -3.00 18.57 -2.13
C ASP A 85 -2.74 18.22 -0.66
N ASP A 86 -3.25 19.06 0.25
CA ASP A 86 -3.31 18.76 1.69
C ASP A 86 -4.20 17.53 1.97
N ASP A 87 -3.93 16.80 3.05
CA ASP A 87 -4.65 15.58 3.43
C ASP A 87 -4.74 14.50 2.31
N ASN A 88 -3.73 14.40 1.43
CA ASN A 88 -3.73 13.49 0.27
C ASN A 88 -2.51 12.54 0.19
N ALA A 89 -2.64 11.45 -0.54
CA ALA A 89 -1.53 10.61 -0.98
C ALA A 89 -1.60 10.40 -2.49
N VAL A 90 -0.45 10.19 -3.13
CA VAL A 90 -0.36 10.11 -4.59
C VAL A 90 0.72 9.14 -5.06
N TYR A 91 0.45 8.50 -6.19
CA TYR A 91 1.44 8.10 -7.17
C TYR A 91 1.47 9.07 -8.35
N CYS A 92 2.62 9.70 -8.60
CA CYS A 92 2.82 10.57 -9.75
C CYS A 92 3.32 9.76 -10.96
N SER A 93 2.44 9.51 -11.93
CA SER A 93 2.67 8.61 -13.09
C SER A 93 3.43 9.23 -14.27
N THR A 94 3.83 10.51 -14.18
CA THR A 94 4.55 11.23 -15.25
C THR A 94 6.01 10.75 -15.36
N ASP A 95 6.87 11.51 -16.04
CA ASP A 95 8.32 11.29 -16.03
C ASP A 95 8.93 11.41 -14.60
N GLU A 96 8.15 11.82 -13.59
CA GLU A 96 8.58 11.96 -12.20
C GLU A 96 8.53 10.64 -11.39
N ASP A 97 7.66 9.69 -11.73
CA ASP A 97 7.53 8.30 -11.18
C ASP A 97 7.86 8.18 -9.68
N TYR A 98 6.99 8.72 -8.82
CA TYR A 98 7.17 8.66 -7.37
C TYR A 98 5.86 8.48 -6.58
N VAL A 99 5.98 7.95 -5.36
CA VAL A 99 4.92 7.92 -4.35
C VAL A 99 5.18 8.94 -3.23
N ALA A 100 4.13 9.58 -2.75
CA ALA A 100 4.18 10.55 -1.65
C ALA A 100 2.86 10.57 -0.86
N TRP A 101 2.92 10.93 0.42
CA TRP A 101 1.75 11.01 1.30
C TRP A 101 1.87 12.17 2.27
N ASP A 102 0.76 12.88 2.48
CA ASP A 102 0.72 14.00 3.40
C ASP A 102 0.83 13.52 4.86
N THR A 103 1.65 14.21 5.64
CA THR A 103 1.94 13.81 7.03
C THR A 103 0.69 13.89 7.92
N ASP A 104 -0.19 14.86 7.67
CA ASP A 104 -1.40 15.04 8.48
C ASP A 104 -2.49 14.01 8.09
N LEU A 105 -2.57 13.59 6.81
CA LEU A 105 -3.34 12.41 6.40
C LEU A 105 -2.87 11.15 7.15
N MET A 106 -1.57 10.89 7.14
CA MET A 106 -1.00 9.69 7.78
C MET A 106 -1.28 9.71 9.28
N ARG A 107 -1.05 10.84 9.95
CA ARG A 107 -1.38 11.01 11.38
C ARG A 107 -2.87 10.85 11.67
N PHE A 108 -3.74 11.38 10.81
CA PHE A 108 -5.19 11.31 10.97
C PHE A 108 -5.67 9.86 11.02
N GLY A 109 -5.28 9.03 10.06
CA GLY A 109 -5.68 7.63 10.04
C GLY A 109 -4.95 6.79 11.09
N TYR A 110 -3.64 7.02 11.29
CA TYR A 110 -2.82 6.33 12.30
C TYR A 110 -3.34 6.55 13.73
N ALA A 111 -4.02 7.67 13.99
CA ALA A 111 -4.69 7.91 15.27
C ALA A 111 -5.78 6.88 15.60
N TYR A 112 -6.27 6.11 14.63
CA TYR A 112 -7.33 5.11 14.81
C TYR A 112 -6.89 3.66 14.61
N GLY A 113 -5.72 3.43 14.01
CA GLY A 113 -5.15 2.11 13.77
C GLY A 113 -3.86 2.24 12.97
N ASP A 114 -2.81 1.48 13.32
CA ASP A 114 -1.51 1.54 12.66
C ASP A 114 -1.54 0.89 11.27
N ALA A 115 -2.48 -0.02 11.02
CA ALA A 115 -2.68 -0.61 9.69
C ALA A 115 -3.07 0.42 8.59
N PHE A 116 -3.51 1.62 8.98
CA PHE A 116 -3.89 2.66 8.01
C PHE A 116 -2.74 3.08 7.08
N VAL A 117 -1.53 3.23 7.62
CA VAL A 117 -0.39 3.68 6.79
C VAL A 117 0.04 2.60 5.79
N TYR A 118 -0.16 1.32 6.11
CA TYR A 118 0.05 0.21 5.20
C TYR A 118 -0.93 0.26 4.04
N LEU A 119 -2.22 0.50 4.32
CA LEU A 119 -3.24 0.67 3.30
C LEU A 119 -2.89 1.81 2.33
N VAL A 120 -2.54 2.99 2.84
CA VAL A 120 -2.21 4.15 1.98
C VAL A 120 -1.00 3.85 1.11
N VAL A 121 0.10 3.36 1.70
CA VAL A 121 1.32 3.02 0.95
C VAL A 121 1.02 1.99 -0.13
N ALA A 122 0.29 0.92 0.22
CA ALA A 122 0.00 -0.17 -0.71
C ALA A 122 -0.96 0.26 -1.83
N HIS A 123 -1.91 1.15 -1.54
CA HIS A 123 -2.79 1.74 -2.56
C HIS A 123 -1.99 2.56 -3.58
N GLU A 124 -1.12 3.47 -3.13
CA GLU A 124 -0.29 4.26 -4.05
C GLU A 124 0.73 3.38 -4.80
N TRP A 125 1.23 2.32 -4.16
CA TRP A 125 2.05 1.32 -4.86
C TRP A 125 1.23 0.59 -5.93
N GLY A 126 -0.04 0.26 -5.65
CA GLY A 126 -0.99 -0.29 -6.62
C GLY A 126 -1.12 0.56 -7.88
N HIS A 127 -1.19 1.88 -7.76
CA HIS A 127 -1.13 2.78 -8.92
C HIS A 127 0.20 2.72 -9.66
N ALA A 128 1.32 2.60 -8.95
CA ALA A 128 2.62 2.38 -9.57
C ALA A 128 2.60 1.07 -10.38
N ILE A 129 2.08 -0.02 -9.82
CA ILE A 129 1.92 -1.30 -10.52
C ILE A 129 1.07 -1.13 -11.77
N GLN A 130 -0.09 -0.49 -11.67
CA GLN A 130 -0.92 -0.17 -12.84
C GLN A 130 -0.13 0.55 -13.93
N ASN A 131 0.71 1.52 -13.60
CA ASN A 131 1.50 2.24 -14.60
C ASN A 131 2.53 1.36 -15.33
N ARG A 132 2.92 0.23 -14.73
CA ARG A 132 3.81 -0.78 -15.32
C ARG A 132 3.06 -1.86 -16.11
N LEU A 133 1.74 -1.98 -15.93
CA LEU A 133 0.90 -2.94 -16.65
C LEU A 133 0.63 -2.52 -18.10
N ASP A 134 0.42 -3.50 -18.97
CA ASP A 134 -0.19 -3.26 -20.28
C ASP A 134 -1.65 -2.77 -20.11
N ALA A 135 -2.17 -2.01 -21.08
CA ALA A 135 -3.45 -1.33 -20.96
C ALA A 135 -4.63 -2.30 -20.76
N GLU A 136 -4.53 -3.51 -21.31
CA GLU A 136 -5.51 -4.59 -21.23
C GLU A 136 -5.62 -5.21 -19.83
N LEU A 137 -4.61 -5.01 -18.98
CA LEU A 137 -4.57 -5.48 -17.60
C LEU A 137 -5.10 -4.45 -16.60
N ARG A 138 -5.38 -3.23 -17.07
CA ARG A 138 -5.96 -2.16 -16.25
C ARG A 138 -7.48 -2.24 -16.30
N THR A 139 -8.14 -2.17 -15.14
CA THR A 139 -9.60 -2.08 -15.08
C THR A 139 -10.06 -0.67 -15.46
N VAL A 140 -11.36 -0.53 -15.76
CA VAL A 140 -11.98 0.79 -15.95
C VAL A 140 -11.98 1.57 -14.63
N ASP A 141 -12.18 0.87 -13.52
CA ASP A 141 -12.20 1.42 -12.16
C ASP A 141 -10.80 1.32 -11.53
N GLY A 142 -9.89 2.19 -11.98
CA GLY A 142 -8.48 2.16 -11.59
C GLY A 142 -8.26 2.26 -10.08
N GLU A 143 -9.01 3.11 -9.39
CA GLU A 143 -8.94 3.25 -7.93
C GLU A 143 -9.28 1.94 -7.19
N LEU A 144 -10.33 1.24 -7.63
CA LEU A 144 -10.72 -0.05 -7.05
C LEU A 144 -9.72 -1.15 -7.39
N GLN A 145 -9.08 -1.10 -8.57
CA GLN A 145 -7.98 -2.01 -8.85
C GLN A 145 -6.76 -1.71 -7.97
N ALA A 146 -6.48 -0.45 -7.62
CA ALA A 146 -5.41 -0.09 -6.69
C ALA A 146 -5.71 -0.62 -5.27
N ASP A 147 -6.95 -0.48 -4.79
CA ASP A 147 -7.37 -1.09 -3.52
C ASP A 147 -7.27 -2.63 -3.54
N CYS A 148 -7.64 -3.27 -4.66
CA CYS A 148 -7.47 -4.72 -4.82
C CYS A 148 -5.99 -5.12 -4.80
N LEU A 149 -5.14 -4.43 -5.56
CA LEU A 149 -3.70 -4.69 -5.57
C LEU A 149 -3.09 -4.48 -4.18
N ALA A 150 -3.52 -3.47 -3.44
CA ALA A 150 -3.11 -3.23 -2.05
C ALA A 150 -3.43 -4.43 -1.15
N GLY A 151 -4.63 -5.02 -1.29
CA GLY A 151 -5.00 -6.24 -0.56
C GLY A 151 -4.11 -7.43 -0.94
N ALA A 152 -3.85 -7.61 -2.24
CA ALA A 152 -3.04 -8.71 -2.75
C ALA A 152 -1.57 -8.63 -2.32
N GLU A 153 -0.95 -7.45 -2.43
CA GLU A 153 0.47 -7.27 -2.11
C GLU A 153 0.73 -7.28 -0.60
N LEU A 154 -0.17 -6.75 0.24
CA LEU A 154 -0.01 -6.82 1.68
C LEU A 154 -0.21 -8.25 2.21
N GLU A 155 -1.21 -8.97 1.69
CA GLU A 155 -1.42 -10.39 2.04
C GLU A 155 -0.25 -11.25 1.54
N GLY A 156 0.24 -11.01 0.31
CA GLY A 156 1.42 -11.68 -0.23
C GLY A 156 2.68 -11.41 0.60
N ALA A 157 2.96 -10.14 0.91
CA ALA A 157 4.06 -9.75 1.78
C ALA A 157 3.95 -10.37 3.19
N ALA A 158 2.73 -10.53 3.71
CA ALA A 158 2.49 -11.23 4.96
C ALA A 158 2.81 -12.74 4.87
N GLN A 159 2.46 -13.39 3.76
CA GLN A 159 2.79 -14.79 3.50
C GLN A 159 4.30 -15.02 3.34
N ASP A 160 5.01 -14.06 2.76
CA ASP A 160 6.48 -14.05 2.65
C ASP A 160 7.19 -13.71 3.96
N GLY A 161 6.45 -13.14 4.93
CA GLY A 161 6.97 -12.70 6.22
C GLY A 161 7.79 -11.40 6.16
N THR A 162 7.67 -10.63 5.08
CA THR A 162 8.24 -9.28 4.96
C THR A 162 7.37 -8.26 5.67
N VAL A 163 6.07 -8.50 5.72
CA VAL A 163 5.09 -7.80 6.56
C VAL A 163 4.50 -8.80 7.57
N VAL A 164 4.01 -8.33 8.71
CA VAL A 164 3.32 -9.18 9.68
C VAL A 164 2.04 -8.48 10.08
N PHE A 165 0.89 -8.99 9.63
CA PHE A 165 -0.40 -8.58 10.17
C PHE A 165 -0.55 -9.05 11.60
N GLU A 166 -1.10 -8.19 12.42
CA GLU A 166 -1.49 -8.46 13.78
C GLU A 166 -2.98 -8.73 13.92
N GLU A 167 -3.36 -9.17 15.11
CA GLU A 167 -4.76 -9.34 15.45
C GLU A 167 -5.45 -7.98 15.51
N GLY A 168 -6.19 -7.65 14.46
CA GLY A 168 -7.00 -6.44 14.36
C GLY A 168 -6.73 -5.63 13.10
N ASP A 169 -5.57 -5.78 12.45
CA ASP A 169 -5.14 -4.88 11.37
C ASP A 169 -6.08 -4.89 10.16
N VAL A 170 -6.56 -6.08 9.77
CA VAL A 170 -7.55 -6.20 8.67
C VAL A 170 -8.86 -5.50 9.05
N ASP A 171 -9.31 -5.63 10.30
CA ASP A 171 -10.49 -4.92 10.80
C ASP A 171 -10.24 -3.40 10.88
N GLU A 172 -9.02 -2.97 11.19
CA GLU A 172 -8.62 -1.56 11.18
C GLU A 172 -8.65 -0.97 9.77
N ILE A 173 -8.14 -1.69 8.77
CA ILE A 173 -8.19 -1.31 7.35
C ILE A 173 -9.65 -1.18 6.89
N HIS A 174 -10.48 -2.20 7.12
CA HIS A 174 -11.90 -2.14 6.75
C HIS A 174 -12.63 -1.01 7.48
N THR A 175 -12.31 -0.80 8.76
CA THR A 175 -12.87 0.30 9.54
C THR A 175 -12.42 1.64 9.00
N ALA A 176 -11.16 1.79 8.56
CA ALA A 176 -10.67 3.04 7.98
C ALA A 176 -11.37 3.39 6.67
N LEU A 177 -11.49 2.42 5.75
CA LEU A 177 -12.20 2.59 4.47
C LEU A 177 -13.65 3.06 4.67
N VAL A 178 -14.33 2.56 5.70
CA VAL A 178 -15.71 2.96 6.03
C VAL A 178 -15.79 4.24 6.84
N ARG A 179 -14.93 4.39 7.85
CA ARG A 179 -14.96 5.52 8.78
C ARG A 179 -14.55 6.79 8.07
N ASP A 180 -13.54 6.74 7.22
CA ASP A 180 -12.89 7.92 6.65
C ASP A 180 -13.41 8.31 5.28
N ALA A 181 -14.29 7.51 4.69
CA ALA A 181 -15.00 7.85 3.47
C ALA A 181 -15.50 9.30 3.48
N ASP A 182 -15.18 10.03 2.40
CA ASP A 182 -15.51 11.44 2.17
C ASP A 182 -14.94 12.46 3.18
N LYS A 183 -13.96 12.08 4.01
CA LYS A 183 -13.37 13.00 5.00
C LYS A 183 -12.13 13.76 4.52
N THR A 184 -11.36 13.20 3.61
CA THR A 184 -10.14 13.80 3.06
C THR A 184 -10.16 13.73 1.53
N PRO A 185 -9.30 14.47 0.82
CA PRO A 185 -9.10 14.28 -0.61
C PRO A 185 -8.79 12.82 -0.99
N TRP A 186 -7.94 12.14 -0.22
CA TRP A 186 -7.60 10.72 -0.43
C TRP A 186 -8.76 9.73 -0.19
N THR A 187 -9.77 10.11 0.60
CA THR A 187 -10.92 9.24 0.87
C THR A 187 -12.20 9.65 0.15
N LYS A 188 -12.10 10.57 -0.81
CA LYS A 188 -13.25 11.11 -1.54
C LYS A 188 -13.90 10.04 -2.42
N GLU A 189 -15.15 9.69 -2.12
CA GLU A 189 -15.90 8.62 -2.80
C GLU A 189 -16.12 8.90 -4.28
N GLY A 190 -16.29 10.18 -4.64
CA GLY A 190 -16.47 10.59 -6.05
C GLY A 190 -15.27 10.30 -6.95
N ASP A 191 -14.10 10.04 -6.35
CA ASP A 191 -12.87 9.70 -7.06
C ASP A 191 -12.56 8.20 -6.86
N HIS A 192 -12.60 7.70 -5.62
CA HIS A 192 -12.11 6.36 -5.26
C HIS A 192 -13.18 5.24 -5.25
N GLY A 193 -14.47 5.58 -5.35
CA GLY A 193 -15.58 4.64 -5.15
C GLY A 193 -16.14 4.68 -3.72
N SER A 194 -17.31 4.06 -3.52
CA SER A 194 -17.95 4.01 -2.21
C SER A 194 -17.15 3.19 -1.22
N ALA A 195 -17.29 3.47 0.07
CA ALA A 195 -16.64 2.69 1.14
C ALA A 195 -16.81 1.17 0.99
N SER A 196 -18.00 0.71 0.60
CA SER A 196 -18.26 -0.72 0.39
C SER A 196 -17.50 -1.29 -0.81
N GLU A 197 -17.42 -0.55 -1.91
CA GLU A 197 -16.69 -1.00 -3.11
C GLU A 197 -15.20 -1.12 -2.81
N ARG A 198 -14.64 -0.16 -2.06
CA ARG A 198 -13.23 -0.18 -1.63
C ARG A 198 -12.92 -1.37 -0.72
N VAL A 199 -13.79 -1.66 0.27
CA VAL A 199 -13.64 -2.83 1.16
C VAL A 199 -13.73 -4.13 0.36
N ASP A 200 -14.71 -4.24 -0.55
CA ASP A 200 -14.89 -5.43 -1.39
C ASP A 200 -13.67 -5.65 -2.30
N ALA A 201 -13.13 -4.58 -2.89
CA ALA A 201 -11.94 -4.64 -3.74
C ALA A 201 -10.70 -5.08 -2.95
N PHE A 202 -10.43 -4.45 -1.80
CA PHE A 202 -9.32 -4.84 -0.93
C PHE A 202 -9.42 -6.31 -0.50
N THR A 203 -10.61 -6.74 -0.06
CA THR A 203 -10.87 -8.13 0.35
C THR A 203 -10.64 -9.10 -0.81
N MET A 204 -11.06 -8.74 -2.03
CA MET A 204 -10.82 -9.56 -3.23
C MET A 204 -9.33 -9.81 -3.46
N GLY A 205 -8.50 -8.78 -3.31
CA GLY A 205 -7.05 -8.91 -3.41
C GLY A 205 -6.46 -9.84 -2.34
N GLN A 206 -6.91 -9.71 -1.09
CA GLN A 206 -6.47 -10.61 -0.02
C GLN A 206 -6.84 -12.07 -0.30
N GLU A 207 -8.05 -12.32 -0.78
CA GLU A 207 -8.55 -13.69 -0.97
C GLU A 207 -8.03 -14.37 -2.25
N LEU A 208 -7.85 -13.60 -3.32
CA LEU A 208 -7.56 -14.12 -4.66
C LEU A 208 -6.16 -13.77 -5.18
N GLY A 209 -5.41 -12.95 -4.45
CA GLY A 209 -4.10 -12.45 -4.87
C GLY A 209 -4.18 -11.55 -6.11
N VAL A 210 -3.03 -11.32 -6.74
CA VAL A 210 -2.90 -10.42 -7.91
C VAL A 210 -3.82 -10.84 -9.05
N GLU A 211 -4.02 -12.14 -9.26
CA GLU A 211 -4.88 -12.64 -10.35
C GLU A 211 -6.34 -12.19 -10.21
N GLY A 212 -6.85 -12.05 -8.98
CA GLY A 212 -8.20 -11.54 -8.73
C GLY A 212 -8.39 -10.07 -9.09
N CYS A 213 -7.30 -9.30 -9.15
CA CYS A 213 -7.31 -7.87 -9.43
C CYS A 213 -7.17 -7.53 -10.92
N LEU A 214 -6.99 -8.53 -11.77
CA LEU A 214 -6.82 -8.37 -13.21
C LEU A 214 -8.10 -8.74 -13.97
N PRO A 215 -8.40 -8.10 -15.12
CA PRO A 215 -9.55 -8.46 -15.93
C PRO A 215 -9.55 -9.95 -16.34
N ASP A 216 -10.72 -10.60 -16.33
CA ASP A 216 -10.88 -12.02 -16.69
C ASP A 216 -10.25 -12.42 -18.04
N GLU A 217 -10.24 -11.49 -19.02
CA GLU A 217 -9.67 -11.74 -20.35
C GLU A 217 -8.14 -11.86 -20.33
N ALA A 218 -7.46 -11.35 -19.29
CA ALA A 218 -6.02 -11.47 -19.09
C ALA A 218 -5.56 -12.95 -18.98
N PHE A 219 -6.41 -13.83 -18.47
CA PHE A 219 -6.13 -15.26 -18.31
C PHE A 219 -6.71 -16.13 -19.44
N ALA A 220 -7.61 -15.58 -20.26
CA ALA A 220 -8.24 -16.30 -21.35
C ALA A 220 -7.27 -16.56 -22.53
N GLU A 221 -6.29 -15.68 -22.76
CA GLU A 221 -5.31 -15.84 -23.84
C GLU A 221 -4.16 -16.81 -23.51
N GLY A 222 -3.93 -17.12 -22.23
CA GLY A 222 -2.95 -18.13 -21.78
C GLY A 222 -3.46 -19.58 -21.78
N ALA A 223 -4.78 -19.79 -21.82
CA ALA A 223 -5.41 -21.12 -21.76
C ALA A 223 -5.54 -21.82 -23.13
N ALA A 224 -5.13 -21.18 -24.23
CA ALA A 224 -5.03 -21.81 -25.54
C ALA A 224 -3.76 -22.68 -25.61
N ALA A 225 -3.82 -23.86 -25.00
CA ALA A 225 -2.80 -24.90 -25.16
C ALA A 225 -2.52 -25.21 -26.64
N PRO A 226 -1.25 -25.34 -27.08
CA PRO A 226 -0.92 -26.11 -28.27
C PRO A 226 -0.87 -27.59 -27.88
N GLY A 227 -1.70 -28.40 -28.53
CA GLY A 227 -1.99 -29.77 -28.14
C GLY A 227 -1.03 -30.86 -28.66
N ARG A 228 -1.38 -32.10 -28.25
CA ARG A 228 -0.85 -33.43 -28.61
C ARG A 228 0.48 -33.86 -28.00
#